data_AF-A0AAV5RRB2-F1
#
_entry.id   AF-A0AAV5RRB2-F1
#
_cell.length_a   1.000
_cell.length_b   1.000
_cell.length_c   1.000
_cell.angle_alpha   90.00
_cell.angle_beta   90.00
_cell.angle_gamma   90.00
#
_symmetry.space_group_name_H-M   'P 1'
#
loop_
_entity.id
_entity.type
_entity.pdbx_description
1 polymer ?
#
loop_
_entity_poly.entity_id
_entity_poly.type
_entity_poly.pdbx_seq_one_letter_code
_entity_poly.pdbx_strand_id
1 'polypeptide(L)'
;MTQYPTYCRGITLSGNPCKIKVKEGSYCRYHKDQAGKNGKQRKDARTVNIPGSFDNSHNKGNAPRLYPSIKPIQQPNPRKPGYIYIYTYEKLFNSFVNGSTEELSWLKLDNSVLTHKNSDRRLEWNNRNEILCKIGMTTKANVQFRLNEWEQSCSFKIVNLTMDNVNTLIRNANRPERDANKLSKLMSKLSLKKKNNKDSHAAREVRHDITLRSFKNGGYYNDARGKMTLQDIENSLHQLFWKKYGKGIIHCSGCHRTGEDYKRHIEWFLIPIMDLPTVLETIDNFCYA
;
A
#
# COMPACT_ATOMS: atom_id res chain seq x y z
N MET A 1 44.29 -10.94 -12.16
CA MET A 1 43.87 -10.95 -10.73
C MET A 1 42.41 -10.59 -10.65
N THR A 2 41.53 -11.55 -10.39
CA THR A 2 40.08 -11.33 -10.23
C THR A 2 39.80 -10.69 -8.88
N GLN A 3 39.52 -9.38 -8.87
CA GLN A 3 39.09 -8.69 -7.65
C GLN A 3 37.70 -9.19 -7.24
N TYR A 4 37.63 -9.93 -6.13
CA TYR A 4 36.37 -10.32 -5.53
C TYR A 4 35.60 -9.06 -5.08
N PRO A 5 34.27 -9.00 -5.28
CA PRO A 5 33.49 -7.85 -4.85
C PRO A 5 33.52 -7.74 -3.33
N THR A 6 34.10 -6.66 -2.82
CA THR A 6 34.16 -6.38 -1.38
C THR A 6 32.84 -5.76 -0.89
N TYR A 7 32.38 -6.20 0.27
CA TYR A 7 31.15 -5.70 0.89
C TYR A 7 31.44 -4.55 1.88
N CYS A 8 30.43 -3.72 2.11
CA CYS A 8 30.49 -2.60 3.03
C CYS A 8 30.81 -3.07 4.46
N ARG A 9 31.75 -2.38 5.12
CA ARG A 9 32.14 -2.66 6.52
C ARG A 9 31.14 -2.17 7.57
N GLY A 10 30.03 -1.57 7.15
CA GLY A 10 29.02 -1.03 8.05
C GLY A 10 28.16 -2.10 8.68
N ILE A 11 27.66 -1.82 9.89
CA ILE A 11 26.70 -2.68 10.61
C ILE A 11 25.32 -2.03 10.57
N THR A 12 24.30 -2.82 10.23
CA THR A 12 22.89 -2.37 10.21
C THR A 12 22.38 -2.06 11.61
N LEU A 13 21.25 -1.36 11.70
CA LEU A 13 20.57 -1.12 12.98
C LEU A 13 20.19 -2.40 13.73
N SER A 14 20.07 -3.52 13.01
CA SER A 14 19.80 -4.86 13.56
C SER A 14 21.07 -5.64 13.95
N GLY A 15 22.26 -5.02 13.89
CA GLY A 15 23.52 -5.65 14.29
C GLY A 15 24.15 -6.57 13.23
N ASN A 16 23.62 -6.61 12.00
CA ASN A 16 24.10 -7.49 10.95
C ASN A 16 25.09 -6.79 9.99
N PRO A 17 26.02 -7.52 9.34
CA PRO A 17 26.92 -6.95 8.35
C PRO A 17 26.18 -6.43 7.11
N CYS A 18 26.59 -5.26 6.61
CA CYS A 18 26.02 -4.68 5.41
C CYS A 18 26.43 -5.46 4.15
N LYS A 19 25.45 -5.95 3.38
CA LYS A 19 25.68 -6.72 2.15
C LYS A 19 25.79 -5.87 0.87
N ILE A 20 25.92 -4.55 1.00
CA ILE A 20 26.06 -3.65 -0.15
C ILE A 20 27.49 -3.75 -0.69
N LYS A 21 27.64 -4.02 -1.98
CA LYS A 21 28.95 -4.07 -2.67
C LYS A 21 29.55 -2.67 -2.78
N VAL A 22 30.82 -2.54 -2.44
CA VAL A 22 31.57 -1.28 -2.45
C VAL A 22 33.02 -1.53 -2.87
N LYS A 23 33.79 -0.45 -3.09
CA LYS A 23 35.24 -0.55 -3.30
C LYS A 23 35.92 -1.05 -2.02
N GLU A 24 37.05 -1.72 -2.17
CA GLU A 24 37.76 -2.38 -1.07
C GLU A 24 37.99 -1.44 0.13
N GLY A 25 37.62 -1.91 1.32
CA GLY A 25 37.78 -1.16 2.56
C GLY A 25 36.80 -0.01 2.83
N SER A 26 35.82 0.24 1.96
CA SER A 26 34.94 1.41 2.06
C SER A 26 33.57 1.16 2.73
N TYR A 27 32.85 2.25 3.00
CA TYR A 27 31.48 2.25 3.53
C TYR A 27 30.50 2.68 2.43
N CYS A 28 29.29 2.11 2.43
CA CYS A 28 28.23 2.51 1.50
C CYS A 28 27.63 3.86 1.93
N ARG A 29 26.79 4.46 1.08
CA ARG A 29 26.14 5.75 1.37
C ARG A 29 25.32 5.78 2.67
N TYR A 30 24.86 4.63 3.16
CA TYR A 30 24.09 4.50 4.39
C TYR A 30 24.94 4.35 5.66
N HIS A 31 26.25 4.07 5.51
CA HIS A 31 27.16 3.83 6.62
C HIS A 31 28.40 4.73 6.56
N LYS A 32 28.36 5.84 5.83
CA LYS A 32 29.46 6.81 5.77
C LYS A 32 29.86 7.32 7.16
N ASP A 33 28.89 7.49 8.05
CA ASP A 33 29.09 8.01 9.41
C ASP A 33 29.76 6.99 10.35
N GLN A 34 29.89 5.74 9.90
CA GLN A 34 30.63 4.69 10.61
C GLN A 34 32.13 4.69 10.23
N ALA A 35 32.53 5.45 9.20
CA ALA A 35 33.88 5.46 8.66
C ALA A 35 34.97 6.09 9.55
N GLY A 36 34.62 6.59 10.75
CA GLY A 36 35.56 7.19 11.70
C GLY A 36 35.49 6.63 13.13
N LYS A 37 34.68 5.59 13.40
CA LYS A 37 34.41 5.11 14.76
C LYS A 37 35.16 3.84 15.17
N ASN A 38 35.93 3.24 14.27
CA ASN A 38 36.65 1.98 14.51
C ASN A 38 38.11 2.21 14.93
N GLY A 39 38.30 2.84 16.09
CA GLY A 39 39.62 3.04 16.71
C GLY A 39 39.88 2.20 17.97
N LYS A 40 38.96 1.32 18.39
CA LYS A 40 39.22 0.37 19.48
C LYS A 40 39.07 -1.06 18.99
N GLN A 41 40.22 -1.63 18.63
CA GLN A 41 40.42 -3.06 18.40
C GLN A 41 39.78 -3.88 19.53
N ARG A 42 38.90 -4.82 19.19
CA ARG A 42 38.58 -5.95 20.07
C ARG A 42 39.70 -6.97 19.91
N LYS A 43 40.53 -7.12 20.96
CA LYS A 43 41.41 -8.27 21.11
C LYS A 43 40.58 -9.51 21.42
N ASP A 44 41.17 -10.62 21.02
CA ASP A 44 40.60 -11.96 20.90
C ASP A 44 40.07 -12.59 22.19
N ALA A 45 39.31 -13.65 21.96
CA ALA A 45 38.71 -14.54 22.94
C ALA A 45 39.74 -15.36 23.74
N ARG A 46 39.22 -15.92 24.85
CA ARG A 46 39.77 -16.93 25.79
C ARG A 46 40.70 -16.39 26.88
N THR A 47 40.25 -16.50 28.13
CA THR A 47 40.80 -17.43 29.14
C THR A 47 39.83 -17.51 30.33
N VAL A 48 39.60 -18.74 30.82
CA VAL A 48 38.84 -19.09 32.04
C VAL A 48 39.76 -18.92 33.25
N ASN A 49 39.29 -18.39 34.38
CA ASN A 49 39.58 -18.87 35.76
C ASN A 49 38.95 -17.98 36.85
N ILE A 50 38.38 -18.65 37.86
CA ILE A 50 38.03 -18.23 39.24
C ILE A 50 39.08 -18.97 40.14
N PRO A 51 39.49 -18.61 41.40
CA PRO A 51 38.91 -17.76 42.46
C PRO A 51 39.89 -16.79 43.21
N GLY A 52 39.37 -16.02 44.19
CA GLY A 52 40.13 -15.67 45.41
C GLY A 52 40.13 -14.20 45.87
N SER A 53 39.72 -13.97 47.13
CA SER A 53 39.68 -12.73 47.92
C SER A 53 40.99 -11.94 48.04
N PHE A 54 40.92 -10.61 48.20
CA PHE A 54 41.29 -9.82 49.41
C PHE A 54 41.41 -8.30 49.14
N ASP A 55 40.79 -7.53 50.04
CA ASP A 55 41.04 -6.18 50.60
C ASP A 55 41.64 -4.95 49.85
N ASN A 56 40.92 -3.84 50.10
CA ASN A 56 41.31 -2.44 50.38
C ASN A 56 42.43 -1.76 49.58
N SER A 57 42.09 -0.59 49.00
CA SER A 57 42.62 0.74 49.40
C SER A 57 42.45 1.78 48.29
N HIS A 58 42.03 2.97 48.72
CA HIS A 58 42.15 4.30 48.11
C HIS A 58 42.62 4.42 46.65
N ASN A 59 41.74 4.95 45.78
CA ASN A 59 42.15 6.10 44.97
C ASN A 59 40.96 6.96 44.50
N LYS A 60 41.08 8.27 44.70
CA LYS A 60 40.16 9.30 44.24
C LYS A 60 40.25 9.39 42.72
N GLY A 61 39.15 9.13 42.02
CA GLY A 61 39.04 9.31 40.57
C GLY A 61 37.69 9.91 40.20
N ASN A 62 37.69 11.19 39.80
CA ASN A 62 36.60 11.76 39.03
C ASN A 62 36.63 11.11 37.64
N ALA A 63 35.70 10.20 37.38
CA ALA A 63 35.43 9.67 36.05
C ALA A 63 33.93 9.85 35.73
N PRO A 64 33.57 10.37 34.55
CA PRO A 64 32.17 10.52 34.16
C PRO A 64 31.54 9.14 33.96
N ARG A 65 30.42 8.88 34.65
CA ARG A 65 29.56 7.72 34.42
C ARG A 65 29.05 7.78 32.96
N LEU A 66 29.64 6.96 32.10
CA LEU A 66 29.05 6.57 30.80
C LEU A 66 28.66 5.09 30.89
N TYR A 67 27.61 4.79 31.66
CA TYR A 67 26.84 3.60 31.38
C TYR A 67 26.01 3.88 30.12
N PRO A 68 26.01 2.99 29.11
CA PRO A 68 25.04 3.07 28.04
C PRO A 68 23.66 2.93 28.68
N SER A 69 22.85 3.98 28.55
CA SER A 69 21.44 3.92 28.88
C SER A 69 20.84 2.73 28.12
N ILE A 70 20.51 1.67 28.87
CA ILE A 70 19.70 0.57 28.34
C ILE A 70 18.42 1.26 27.89
N LYS A 71 18.23 1.38 26.57
CA LYS A 71 16.99 1.92 26.03
C LYS A 71 15.87 1.13 26.69
N PRO A 72 14.88 1.78 27.31
CA PRO A 72 13.76 1.06 27.89
C PRO A 72 13.20 0.14 26.80
N ILE A 73 12.95 -1.11 27.17
CA ILE A 73 12.16 -2.06 26.39
C ILE A 73 10.99 -1.25 25.84
N GLN A 74 10.92 -1.10 24.51
CA GLN A 74 9.83 -0.35 23.89
C GLN A 74 8.55 -1.02 24.37
N GLN A 75 7.81 -0.32 25.22
CA GLN A 75 6.47 -0.73 25.61
C GLN A 75 5.68 -0.97 24.31
N PRO A 76 4.79 -1.97 24.26
CA PRO A 76 3.94 -2.17 23.11
C PRO A 76 3.28 -0.83 22.78
N ASN A 77 3.45 -0.38 21.52
CA ASN A 77 2.89 0.89 21.08
C ASN A 77 1.43 0.97 21.54
N PRO A 78 1.01 2.05 22.21
CA PRO A 78 -0.35 2.16 22.70
C PRO A 78 -1.31 1.99 21.53
N ARG A 79 -2.28 1.08 21.67
CA ARG A 79 -3.30 0.83 20.64
C ARG A 79 -4.08 2.12 20.47
N LYS A 80 -4.01 2.72 19.29
CA LYS A 80 -4.70 3.98 18.98
C LYS A 80 -5.91 3.68 18.11
N PRO A 81 -7.08 4.27 18.42
CA PRO A 81 -8.24 4.18 17.56
C PRO A 81 -7.99 4.96 16.26
N GLY A 82 -8.77 4.65 15.24
CA GLY A 82 -8.63 5.27 13.94
C GLY A 82 -9.47 4.59 12.88
N TYR A 83 -9.10 4.80 11.62
CA TYR A 83 -9.88 4.45 10.46
C TYR A 83 -9.05 3.68 9.46
N ILE A 84 -9.64 2.62 8.90
CA ILE A 84 -9.23 2.05 7.61
C ILE A 84 -10.08 2.71 6.53
N TYR A 85 -9.49 3.01 5.38
CA TYR A 85 -10.20 3.59 4.26
C TYR A 85 -9.62 3.10 2.94
N ILE A 86 -10.43 3.20 1.89
CA ILE A 86 -10.09 2.78 0.54
C ILE A 86 -10.36 3.91 -0.43
N TYR A 87 -9.46 4.14 -1.37
CA TYR A 87 -9.58 5.23 -2.32
C TYR A 87 -9.03 4.86 -3.70
N THR A 88 -9.40 5.67 -4.68
CA THR A 88 -8.89 5.61 -6.05
C THR A 88 -8.54 7.02 -6.54
N TYR A 89 -7.99 7.13 -7.74
CA TYR A 89 -7.77 8.43 -8.37
C TYR A 89 -9.06 8.98 -8.97
N GLU A 90 -9.29 10.29 -8.81
CA GLU A 90 -10.51 10.94 -9.30
C GLU A 90 -10.69 10.78 -10.81
N LYS A 91 -9.62 10.97 -11.59
CA LYS A 91 -9.65 10.78 -13.05
C LYS A 91 -10.05 9.37 -13.45
N LEU A 92 -9.57 8.36 -12.72
CA LEU A 92 -9.92 6.96 -12.96
C LEU A 92 -11.40 6.72 -12.64
N PHE A 93 -11.87 7.21 -11.49
CA PHE A 93 -13.28 7.14 -11.11
C PHE A 93 -14.19 7.81 -12.15
N ASN A 94 -13.87 9.03 -12.57
CA ASN A 94 -14.66 9.80 -13.54
C ASN A 94 -14.66 9.14 -14.92
N SER A 95 -13.58 8.47 -15.32
CA SER A 95 -13.54 7.70 -16.57
C SER A 95 -14.63 6.62 -16.61
N PHE A 96 -14.85 5.90 -15.50
CA PHE A 96 -15.93 4.91 -15.39
C PHE A 96 -17.32 5.54 -15.34
N VAL A 97 -17.48 6.66 -14.62
CA VAL A 97 -18.78 7.32 -14.48
C VAL A 97 -19.24 7.98 -15.80
N ASN A 98 -18.32 8.63 -16.50
CA ASN A 98 -18.61 9.38 -17.72
C ASN A 98 -18.56 8.52 -18.98
N GLY A 99 -17.93 7.34 -18.91
CA GLY A 99 -17.71 6.46 -20.06
C GLY A 99 -16.69 7.01 -21.07
N SER A 100 -15.94 8.05 -20.70
CA SER A 100 -14.81 8.57 -21.48
C SER A 100 -13.54 7.84 -21.04
N THR A 101 -12.89 7.16 -21.97
CA THR A 101 -11.53 6.64 -21.74
C THR A 101 -10.58 7.83 -21.79
N GLU A 102 -10.44 8.55 -20.67
CA GLU A 102 -9.38 9.55 -20.57
C GLU A 102 -8.03 8.83 -20.65
N GLU A 103 -7.14 9.26 -21.53
CA GLU A 103 -5.79 8.71 -21.60
C GLU A 103 -5.06 8.96 -20.28
N LEU A 104 -4.89 7.91 -19.48
CA LEU A 104 -4.15 7.95 -18.23
C LEU A 104 -2.64 7.81 -18.49
N SER A 105 -2.08 8.63 -19.39
CA SER A 105 -0.65 8.59 -19.75
C SER A 105 0.30 8.79 -18.56
N TRP A 106 -0.22 9.43 -17.49
CA TRP A 106 0.45 9.69 -16.22
C TRP A 106 0.53 8.46 -15.28
N LEU A 107 -0.25 7.41 -15.56
CA LEU A 107 -0.36 6.19 -14.75
C LEU A 107 -0.01 4.97 -15.59
N LYS A 108 1.12 4.32 -15.28
CA LYS A 108 1.58 3.15 -16.03
C LYS A 108 1.56 1.91 -15.14
N LEU A 109 0.86 0.86 -15.57
CA LEU A 109 0.88 -0.45 -14.93
C LEU A 109 2.19 -1.16 -15.26
N ASP A 110 2.84 -1.70 -14.25
CA ASP A 110 4.08 -2.45 -14.38
C ASP A 110 3.80 -3.95 -14.20
N ASN A 111 3.61 -4.65 -15.32
CA ASN A 111 3.43 -6.10 -15.35
C ASN A 111 4.75 -6.88 -15.43
N SER A 112 5.90 -6.22 -15.21
CA SER A 112 7.22 -6.87 -15.30
C SER A 112 7.39 -8.05 -14.35
N VAL A 113 6.64 -8.10 -13.24
CA VAL A 113 6.67 -9.22 -12.28
C VAL A 113 6.01 -10.49 -12.84
N LEU A 114 5.07 -10.37 -13.79
CA LEU A 114 4.33 -11.51 -14.35
C LEU A 114 5.02 -12.15 -15.55
N THR A 115 6.04 -11.50 -16.13
CA THR A 115 6.55 -11.90 -17.43
C THR A 115 8.08 -11.72 -17.49
N HIS A 116 8.82 -12.82 -17.67
CA HIS A 116 10.28 -12.88 -17.62
C HIS A 116 11.02 -12.38 -18.88
N LYS A 117 10.41 -11.54 -19.75
CA LYS A 117 11.11 -11.02 -20.95
C LYS A 117 11.34 -9.50 -20.90
N ASN A 118 12.59 -9.11 -21.18
CA ASN A 118 13.15 -7.76 -21.18
C ASN A 118 12.63 -6.87 -22.34
N SER A 119 11.38 -6.44 -22.29
CA SER A 119 10.90 -5.39 -23.20
C SER A 119 9.89 -4.51 -22.48
N ASP A 120 10.27 -3.28 -22.18
CA ASP A 120 9.45 -2.14 -21.72
C ASP A 120 7.93 -2.44 -21.57
N ARG A 121 7.52 -3.00 -20.42
CA ARG A 121 6.14 -3.50 -20.18
C ARG A 121 5.25 -2.53 -19.43
N ARG A 122 5.41 -1.23 -19.72
CA ARG A 122 4.50 -0.19 -19.23
C ARG A 122 3.26 -0.20 -20.11
N LEU A 123 2.27 -1.01 -19.75
CA LEU A 123 1.00 -1.02 -20.47
C LEU A 123 0.16 0.18 -20.02
N GLU A 124 -0.40 0.88 -21.00
CA GLU A 124 -1.43 1.88 -20.75
C GLU A 124 -2.65 1.23 -20.13
N TRP A 125 -3.33 1.98 -19.27
CA TRP A 125 -4.54 1.50 -18.61
C TRP A 125 -5.68 1.34 -19.64
N ASN A 126 -6.07 0.10 -19.92
CA ASN A 126 -7.18 -0.21 -20.84
C ASN A 126 -8.22 -1.20 -20.25
N ASN A 127 -8.22 -1.43 -18.93
CA ASN A 127 -9.22 -2.31 -18.34
C ASN A 127 -10.48 -1.52 -17.96
N ARG A 128 -11.62 -1.94 -18.52
CA ARG A 128 -12.94 -1.31 -18.32
C ARG A 128 -13.74 -1.93 -17.16
N ASN A 129 -13.30 -3.06 -16.61
CA ASN A 129 -14.06 -3.78 -15.58
C ASN A 129 -13.35 -3.85 -14.23
N GLU A 130 -12.09 -3.45 -14.18
CA GLU A 130 -11.28 -3.38 -12.97
C GLU A 130 -11.00 -1.93 -12.63
N ILE A 131 -10.87 -1.62 -11.35
CA ILE A 131 -10.45 -0.31 -10.87
C ILE A 131 -9.21 -0.45 -9.99
N LEU A 132 -8.31 0.52 -10.10
CA LEU A 132 -7.16 0.60 -9.24
C LEU A 132 -7.54 1.24 -7.90
N CYS A 133 -7.34 0.50 -6.81
CA CYS A 133 -7.66 0.96 -5.46
C CYS A 133 -6.45 0.86 -4.54
N LYS A 134 -6.39 1.73 -3.53
CA LYS A 134 -5.44 1.63 -2.43
C LYS A 134 -6.17 1.68 -1.11
N ILE A 135 -5.70 0.87 -0.17
CA ILE A 135 -6.20 0.82 1.20
C ILE A 135 -5.14 1.45 2.09
N GLY A 136 -5.58 2.32 2.99
CA GLY A 136 -4.72 2.97 3.98
C GLY A 136 -5.40 3.06 5.34
N MET A 137 -4.60 3.47 6.32
CA MET A 137 -5.07 3.73 7.69
C MET A 137 -4.76 5.17 8.14
N THR A 138 -5.51 5.65 9.14
CA THR A 138 -5.25 6.92 9.80
C THR A 138 -5.77 6.94 11.24
N THR A 139 -5.07 7.63 12.13
CA THR A 139 -5.54 7.92 13.50
C THR A 139 -6.17 9.32 13.61
N LYS A 140 -6.35 10.02 12.49
CA LYS A 140 -7.02 11.33 12.47
C LYS A 140 -8.53 11.17 12.69
N ALA A 141 -9.18 12.23 13.16
CA ALA A 141 -10.62 12.22 13.43
C ALA A 141 -11.50 12.03 12.18
N ASN A 142 -10.98 12.36 10.99
CA ASN A 142 -11.68 12.24 9.71
C ASN A 142 -10.71 11.79 8.62
N VAL A 143 -11.17 10.83 7.80
CA VAL A 143 -10.40 10.27 6.68
C VAL A 143 -10.04 11.33 5.64
N GLN A 144 -10.91 12.33 5.44
CA GLN A 144 -10.67 13.40 4.46
C GLN A 144 -9.37 14.15 4.72
N PHE A 145 -9.00 14.37 5.98
CA PHE A 145 -7.71 15.01 6.32
C PHE A 145 -6.52 14.19 5.85
N ARG A 146 -6.63 12.87 5.86
CA ARG A 146 -5.58 11.98 5.37
C ARG A 146 -5.57 11.92 3.84
N LEU A 147 -6.74 11.95 3.22
CA LEU A 147 -6.85 12.01 1.76
C LEU A 147 -6.20 13.29 1.22
N ASN A 148 -6.48 14.44 1.82
CA ASN A 148 -5.87 15.73 1.41
C ASN A 148 -4.33 15.71 1.49
N GLU A 149 -3.74 15.06 2.51
CA GLU A 149 -2.29 14.87 2.58
C GLU A 149 -1.75 14.03 1.42
N TRP A 150 -2.47 12.97 1.05
CA TRP A 150 -2.10 12.14 -0.09
C TRP A 150 -2.20 12.90 -1.41
N GLU A 151 -3.23 13.74 -1.59
CA GLU A 151 -3.35 14.61 -2.75
C GLU A 151 -2.19 15.60 -2.85
N GLN A 152 -1.80 16.22 -1.74
CA GLN A 152 -0.66 17.13 -1.69
C GLN A 152 0.65 16.42 -2.04
N SER A 153 0.86 15.21 -1.49
CA SER A 153 2.08 14.43 -1.76
C SER A 153 2.15 13.86 -3.17
N CYS A 154 1.01 13.55 -3.78
CA CYS A 154 0.93 12.87 -5.08
C CYS A 154 0.60 13.84 -6.22
N SER A 155 0.19 15.07 -5.91
CA SER A 155 -0.31 16.09 -6.84
C SER A 155 -1.51 15.67 -7.71
N PHE A 156 -2.14 14.54 -7.38
CA PHE A 156 -3.34 14.04 -8.06
C PHE A 156 -4.52 13.99 -7.09
N LYS A 157 -5.70 14.33 -7.61
CA LYS A 157 -6.96 14.22 -6.88
C LYS A 157 -7.36 12.77 -6.67
N ILE A 158 -7.90 12.49 -5.49
CA ILE A 158 -8.32 11.15 -5.09
C ILE A 158 -9.76 11.15 -4.60
N VAL A 159 -10.45 10.05 -4.86
CA VAL A 159 -11.84 9.84 -4.45
C VAL A 159 -11.87 8.72 -3.43
N ASN A 160 -12.49 8.99 -2.29
CA ASN A 160 -12.79 7.99 -1.28
C ASN A 160 -13.83 7.00 -1.83
N LEU A 161 -13.58 5.69 -1.74
CA LEU A 161 -14.51 4.68 -2.22
C LEU A 161 -15.50 4.29 -1.11
N THR A 162 -16.48 5.17 -0.89
CA THR A 162 -17.65 4.91 -0.05
C THR A 162 -18.64 3.98 -0.76
N MET A 163 -19.60 3.42 -0.03
CA MET A 163 -20.65 2.57 -0.63
C MET A 163 -21.42 3.32 -1.73
N ASP A 164 -21.70 4.62 -1.56
CA ASP A 164 -22.38 5.44 -2.58
C ASP A 164 -21.55 5.58 -3.87
N ASN A 165 -20.25 5.80 -3.73
CA ASN A 165 -19.33 5.88 -4.86
C ASN A 165 -19.18 4.53 -5.56
N VAL A 166 -19.12 3.43 -4.80
CA VAL A 166 -19.11 2.06 -5.35
C VAL A 166 -20.40 1.75 -6.10
N ASN A 167 -21.56 2.09 -5.54
CA ASN A 167 -22.85 1.92 -6.22
C ASN A 167 -22.91 2.70 -7.53
N THR A 168 -22.32 3.90 -7.55
CA THR A 168 -22.21 4.71 -8.76
C THR A 168 -21.33 4.04 -9.81
N LEU A 169 -20.20 3.43 -9.43
CA LEU A 169 -19.35 2.66 -10.34
C LEU A 169 -20.08 1.46 -10.91
N ILE A 170 -20.74 0.65 -10.07
CA ILE A 170 -21.46 -0.56 -10.49
C ILE A 170 -22.58 -0.21 -11.48
N ARG A 171 -23.34 0.87 -11.21
CA ARG A 171 -24.41 1.33 -12.12
C ARG A 171 -23.88 1.72 -13.49
N ASN A 172 -22.71 2.34 -13.55
CA ASN A 172 -22.12 2.78 -14.83
C ASN A 172 -21.36 1.66 -15.55
N ALA A 173 -20.71 0.75 -14.82
CA ALA A 173 -20.05 -0.41 -15.39
C ALA A 173 -21.04 -1.37 -16.09
N ASN A 174 -22.27 -1.46 -15.59
CA ASN A 174 -23.33 -2.27 -16.20
C ASN A 174 -24.07 -1.58 -17.37
N ARG A 175 -23.65 -0.38 -17.81
CA ARG A 175 -24.30 0.26 -18.96
C ARG A 175 -23.92 -0.50 -20.24
N PRO A 176 -24.91 -0.94 -21.05
CA PRO A 176 -24.61 -1.51 -22.35
C PRO A 176 -23.87 -0.48 -23.19
N GLU A 177 -22.77 -0.93 -23.81
CA GLU A 177 -21.91 -0.12 -24.66
C GLU A 177 -22.77 0.65 -25.68
N ARG A 178 -22.69 1.99 -25.68
CA ARG A 178 -23.56 2.86 -26.50
C ARG A 178 -23.49 2.54 -28.00
N ASP A 179 -22.46 1.83 -28.45
CA ASP A 179 -22.25 1.47 -29.86
C ASP A 179 -22.90 0.15 -30.31
N ALA A 180 -23.21 -0.78 -29.39
CA ALA A 180 -23.97 -1.99 -29.74
C ALA A 180 -25.39 -1.65 -30.24
N ASN A 181 -25.89 -0.46 -29.90
CA ASN A 181 -27.20 0.03 -30.28
C ASN A 181 -27.32 0.51 -31.73
N LYS A 182 -26.24 0.71 -32.49
CA LYS A 182 -26.38 1.09 -33.92
C LYS A 182 -26.68 -0.12 -34.78
N LEU A 183 -25.91 -1.20 -34.62
CA LEU A 183 -26.13 -2.44 -35.36
C LEU A 183 -27.34 -3.21 -34.84
N SER A 184 -27.54 -3.31 -33.52
CA SER A 184 -28.73 -3.92 -32.92
C SER A 184 -30.02 -3.22 -33.36
N LYS A 185 -30.03 -1.88 -33.45
CA LYS A 185 -31.20 -1.11 -33.93
C LYS A 185 -31.41 -1.27 -35.44
N LEU A 186 -30.34 -1.43 -36.23
CA LEU A 186 -30.43 -1.78 -37.65
C LEU A 186 -30.99 -3.19 -37.86
N MET A 187 -30.51 -4.18 -37.10
CA MET A 187 -30.96 -5.58 -37.16
C MET A 187 -32.33 -5.79 -36.51
N SER A 188 -32.73 -4.96 -35.56
CA SER A 188 -34.08 -5.00 -34.94
C SER A 188 -35.19 -4.71 -35.96
N LYS A 189 -34.87 -4.03 -37.07
CA LYS A 189 -35.80 -3.78 -38.18
C LYS A 189 -35.91 -4.96 -39.15
N LEU A 190 -34.97 -5.90 -39.10
CA LEU A 190 -34.98 -7.12 -39.94
C LEU A 190 -35.59 -8.32 -39.21
N SER A 191 -35.89 -8.18 -37.90
CA SER A 191 -36.50 -9.24 -37.11
C SER A 191 -38.02 -9.20 -37.25
N LEU A 192 -38.61 -10.30 -37.75
CA LEU A 192 -40.05 -10.49 -37.84
C LEU A 192 -40.64 -10.47 -36.43
N LYS A 193 -41.42 -9.43 -36.11
CA LYS A 193 -42.09 -9.27 -34.81
C LYS A 193 -43.09 -10.40 -34.59
N LYS A 194 -42.70 -11.44 -33.85
CA LYS A 194 -43.65 -12.32 -33.18
C LYS A 194 -44.17 -11.59 -31.94
N LYS A 195 -45.48 -11.28 -31.92
CA LYS A 195 -46.16 -10.72 -30.74
C LYS A 195 -46.00 -11.70 -29.58
N ASN A 196 -45.13 -11.37 -28.63
CA ASN A 196 -45.15 -11.94 -27.29
C ASN A 196 -45.27 -10.81 -26.27
N ASN A 197 -46.00 -11.13 -25.20
CA ASN A 197 -46.54 -10.22 -24.22
C ASN A 197 -45.50 -9.32 -23.54
N LYS A 198 -46.03 -8.19 -23.08
CA LYS A 198 -45.37 -7.21 -22.22
C LYS A 198 -44.87 -7.89 -20.94
N ASP A 199 -43.58 -8.15 -20.87
CA ASP A 199 -42.88 -8.23 -19.59
C ASP A 199 -42.00 -6.97 -19.48
N SER A 200 -42.53 -6.02 -18.73
CA SER A 200 -41.77 -4.90 -18.19
C SER A 200 -40.68 -5.46 -17.27
N HIS A 201 -39.49 -5.73 -17.82
CA HIS A 201 -38.27 -5.83 -17.04
C HIS A 201 -37.96 -4.44 -16.49
N ALA A 202 -38.60 -4.10 -15.37
CA ALA A 202 -38.05 -3.15 -14.43
C ALA A 202 -36.64 -3.63 -14.13
N ALA A 203 -35.64 -2.82 -14.49
CA ALA A 203 -34.26 -3.04 -14.10
C ALA A 203 -34.26 -3.25 -12.59
N ARG A 204 -34.07 -4.50 -12.15
CA ARG A 204 -33.95 -4.85 -10.74
C ARG A 204 -32.71 -4.12 -10.27
N GLU A 205 -32.88 -2.94 -9.65
CA GLU A 205 -31.83 -2.31 -8.89
C GLU A 205 -31.38 -3.37 -7.88
N VAL A 206 -30.19 -3.94 -8.09
CA VAL A 206 -29.56 -4.80 -7.09
C VAL A 206 -29.14 -3.87 -5.96
N ARG A 207 -30.09 -3.56 -5.08
CA ARG A 207 -29.81 -2.91 -3.81
C ARG A 207 -29.02 -3.92 -2.99
N HIS A 208 -27.70 -3.77 -3.00
CA HIS A 208 -26.85 -4.41 -2.01
C HIS A 208 -27.13 -3.69 -0.69
N ASP A 209 -28.07 -4.24 0.07
CA ASP A 209 -28.46 -3.71 1.38
C ASP A 209 -27.39 -4.10 2.43
N ILE A 210 -26.16 -3.65 2.19
CA ILE A 210 -25.00 -3.94 3.03
C ILE A 210 -24.96 -2.87 4.12
N THR A 211 -25.24 -3.29 5.36
CA THR A 211 -25.08 -2.43 6.52
C THR A 211 -23.64 -2.45 7.00
N LEU A 212 -22.87 -1.40 6.70
CA LEU A 212 -21.49 -1.23 7.15
C LEU A 212 -21.48 -0.66 8.58
N ARG A 213 -21.17 -1.50 9.58
CA ARG A 213 -21.36 -1.19 11.02
C ARG A 213 -20.33 -0.21 11.56
N SER A 214 -19.11 -0.32 11.07
CA SER A 214 -17.97 0.49 11.52
C SER A 214 -17.79 1.76 10.69
N PHE A 215 -18.55 1.94 9.61
CA PHE A 215 -18.36 3.05 8.69
C PHE A 215 -18.83 4.39 9.28
N LYS A 216 -17.90 5.32 9.49
CA LYS A 216 -18.19 6.71 9.89
C LYS A 216 -17.03 7.64 9.50
N ASN A 217 -17.30 8.93 9.32
CA ASN A 217 -16.30 9.94 8.97
C ASN A 217 -15.43 9.58 7.74
N GLY A 218 -16.03 8.91 6.76
CA GLY A 218 -15.37 8.51 5.52
C GLY A 218 -14.50 7.25 5.61
N GLY A 219 -14.57 6.46 6.67
CA GLY A 219 -13.86 5.18 6.74
C GLY A 219 -14.43 4.22 7.78
N TYR A 220 -13.78 3.07 7.90
CA TYR A 220 -14.13 1.98 8.81
C TYR A 220 -13.39 2.17 10.13
N TYR A 221 -14.13 2.47 11.18
CA TYR A 221 -13.56 2.81 12.47
C TYR A 221 -13.22 1.58 13.30
N ASN A 222 -12.00 1.57 13.83
CA ASN A 222 -11.59 0.62 14.86
C ASN A 222 -11.31 1.39 16.17
N ASP A 223 -11.89 0.90 17.27
CA ASP A 223 -11.81 1.54 18.59
C ASP A 223 -10.56 1.15 19.39
N ALA A 224 -9.69 0.33 18.81
CA ALA A 224 -8.47 -0.22 19.40
C ALA A 224 -8.68 -1.12 20.63
N ARG A 225 -9.92 -1.54 20.92
CA ARG A 225 -10.24 -2.49 22.01
C ARG A 225 -10.07 -3.95 21.61
N GLY A 226 -10.15 -4.23 20.30
CA GLY A 226 -9.94 -5.56 19.72
C GLY A 226 -8.49 -6.06 19.87
N LYS A 227 -8.25 -7.32 19.45
CA LYS A 227 -6.92 -7.97 19.56
C LYS A 227 -5.88 -7.41 18.59
N MET A 228 -6.32 -6.90 17.45
CA MET A 228 -5.47 -6.42 16.36
C MET A 228 -5.30 -4.90 16.43
N THR A 229 -4.12 -4.39 16.09
CA THR A 229 -3.90 -2.96 15.90
C THR A 229 -4.37 -2.52 14.50
N LEU A 230 -4.57 -1.22 14.28
CA LEU A 230 -4.87 -0.67 12.94
C LEU A 230 -3.85 -1.11 11.88
N GLN A 231 -2.57 -1.18 12.25
CA GLN A 231 -1.51 -1.61 11.35
C GLN A 231 -1.63 -3.11 11.01
N ASP A 232 -2.00 -3.93 12.00
CA ASP A 232 -2.22 -5.36 11.78
C ASP A 232 -3.42 -5.61 10.87
N ILE A 233 -4.49 -4.82 11.05
CA ILE A 233 -5.68 -4.85 10.19
C ILE A 233 -5.31 -4.47 8.76
N GLU A 234 -4.64 -3.34 8.55
CA GLU A 234 -4.18 -2.90 7.22
C GLU A 234 -3.31 -3.96 6.55
N ASN A 235 -2.32 -4.49 7.26
CA ASN A 235 -1.41 -5.52 6.75
C ASN A 235 -2.16 -6.81 6.38
N SER A 236 -3.13 -7.22 7.19
CA SER A 236 -3.94 -8.42 6.94
C SER A 236 -4.81 -8.23 5.70
N LEU A 237 -5.43 -7.07 5.54
CA LEU A 237 -6.21 -6.71 4.36
C LEU A 237 -5.32 -6.67 3.10
N HIS A 238 -4.12 -6.09 3.19
CA HIS A 238 -3.17 -6.08 2.07
C HIS A 238 -2.77 -7.50 1.66
N GLN A 239 -2.44 -8.38 2.61
CA GLN A 239 -2.09 -9.78 2.31
C GLN A 239 -3.27 -10.53 1.68
N LEU A 240 -4.47 -10.37 2.22
CA LEU A 240 -5.68 -10.99 1.72
C LEU A 240 -5.97 -10.56 0.28
N PHE A 241 -5.98 -9.26 0.02
CA PHE A 241 -6.30 -8.73 -1.30
C PHE A 241 -5.18 -8.89 -2.31
N TRP A 242 -3.91 -8.92 -1.91
CA TRP A 242 -2.84 -9.35 -2.81
C TRP A 242 -2.96 -10.80 -3.22
N LYS A 243 -3.40 -11.68 -2.31
CA LYS A 243 -3.65 -13.09 -2.64
C LYS A 243 -4.85 -13.24 -3.58
N LYS A 244 -5.91 -12.44 -3.38
CA LYS A 244 -7.16 -12.54 -4.17
C LYS A 244 -7.07 -11.85 -5.54
N TYR A 245 -6.54 -10.63 -5.59
CA TYR A 245 -6.57 -9.76 -6.78
C TYR A 245 -5.18 -9.47 -7.37
N GLY A 246 -4.12 -9.88 -6.68
CA GLY A 246 -2.75 -9.55 -7.07
C GLY A 246 -2.29 -8.16 -6.63
N LYS A 247 -1.07 -7.80 -7.02
CA LYS A 247 -0.45 -6.51 -6.73
C LYS A 247 -0.58 -5.58 -7.94
N GLY A 248 -1.23 -4.44 -7.74
CA GLY A 248 -1.17 -3.32 -8.67
C GLY A 248 0.15 -2.58 -8.47
N ILE A 249 1.11 -2.80 -9.37
CA ILE A 249 2.35 -2.03 -9.39
C ILE A 249 2.17 -0.90 -10.38
N ILE A 250 2.28 0.34 -9.90
CA ILE A 250 2.11 1.53 -10.73
C ILE A 250 3.32 2.44 -10.69
N HIS A 251 3.55 3.13 -11.81
CA HIS A 251 4.41 4.29 -11.86
C HIS A 251 3.53 5.53 -11.91
N CYS A 252 3.73 6.42 -10.94
CA CYS A 252 2.96 7.65 -10.79
C CYS A 252 3.87 8.85 -11.06
N SER A 253 3.45 9.73 -11.98
CA SER A 253 4.24 10.93 -12.33
C SER A 253 4.16 12.07 -11.32
N GLY A 254 3.05 12.20 -10.60
CA GLY A 254 2.87 13.26 -9.61
C GLY A 254 3.66 13.01 -8.33
N CYS A 255 3.98 11.75 -8.02
CA CYS A 255 4.90 11.41 -6.95
C CYS A 255 6.36 11.60 -7.42
N HIS A 256 6.91 12.80 -7.26
CA HIS A 256 8.30 13.06 -7.64
C HIS A 256 9.27 12.35 -6.70
N ARG A 257 10.27 11.70 -7.30
CA ARG A 257 11.55 11.39 -6.65
C ARG A 257 12.56 12.40 -7.22
N THR A 258 13.60 12.74 -6.47
CA THR A 258 14.69 13.57 -7.01
C THR A 258 15.33 12.86 -8.22
N GLY A 259 14.95 13.26 -9.44
CA GLY A 259 15.35 12.68 -10.73
C GLY A 259 14.22 12.63 -11.77
N GLU A 260 14.51 12.19 -13.01
CA GLU A 260 13.55 12.04 -14.13
C GLU A 260 12.65 10.78 -14.03
N ASP A 261 12.84 9.95 -12.99
CA ASP A 261 12.14 8.68 -12.85
C ASP A 261 10.86 8.78 -12.00
N TYR A 262 9.76 8.25 -12.54
CA TYR A 262 8.48 8.10 -11.83
C TYR A 262 8.61 7.26 -10.55
N LYS A 263 7.92 7.67 -9.47
CA LYS A 263 7.87 6.86 -8.25
C LYS A 263 7.02 5.61 -8.49
N ARG A 264 7.60 4.46 -8.16
CA ARG A 264 6.93 3.15 -8.15
C ARG A 264 6.13 2.97 -6.87
N HIS A 265 4.85 2.61 -6.99
CA HIS A 265 3.98 2.23 -5.88
C HIS A 265 3.59 0.75 -6.00
N ILE A 266 3.58 0.04 -4.87
CA ILE A 266 3.32 -1.40 -4.80
C ILE A 266 2.13 -1.78 -3.91
N GLU A 267 1.46 -0.76 -3.34
CA GLU A 267 0.38 -0.89 -2.36
C GLU A 267 -1.01 -0.74 -3.01
N TRP A 268 -1.10 -0.89 -4.34
CA TRP A 268 -2.35 -0.81 -5.06
C TRP A 268 -2.89 -2.20 -5.39
N PHE A 269 -4.20 -2.27 -5.62
CA PHE A 269 -4.96 -3.47 -5.94
C PHE A 269 -5.73 -3.21 -7.24
N LEU A 270 -5.78 -4.20 -8.12
CA LEU A 270 -6.63 -4.20 -9.32
C LEU A 270 -7.90 -4.97 -8.98
N ILE A 271 -8.97 -4.27 -8.61
CA ILE A 271 -10.18 -4.89 -8.08
C ILE A 271 -11.28 -4.82 -9.15
N PRO A 272 -11.91 -5.94 -9.52
CA PRO A 272 -13.12 -5.91 -10.35
C PRO A 272 -14.19 -5.02 -9.71
N ILE A 273 -14.82 -4.14 -10.49
CA ILE A 273 -15.82 -3.19 -9.95
C ILE A 273 -16.96 -3.93 -9.22
N MET A 274 -17.32 -5.12 -9.69
CA MET A 274 -18.35 -5.96 -9.10
C MET A 274 -17.97 -6.56 -7.74
N ASP A 275 -16.66 -6.65 -7.44
CA ASP A 275 -16.14 -7.19 -6.17
C ASP A 275 -15.99 -6.12 -5.08
N LEU A 276 -16.10 -4.83 -5.44
CA LEU A 276 -15.95 -3.71 -4.49
C LEU A 276 -16.91 -3.80 -3.28
N PRO A 277 -18.20 -4.16 -3.41
CA PRO A 277 -19.09 -4.30 -2.25
C PRO A 277 -18.57 -5.32 -1.22
N THR A 278 -18.09 -6.48 -1.70
CA THR A 278 -17.48 -7.51 -0.85
C THR A 278 -16.18 -7.02 -0.21
N VAL A 279 -15.40 -6.20 -0.91
CA VAL A 279 -14.20 -5.58 -0.34
C VAL A 279 -14.57 -4.64 0.80
N LEU A 280 -15.58 -3.79 0.63
CA LEU A 280 -16.07 -2.88 1.67
C LEU A 280 -16.57 -3.66 2.90
N GLU A 281 -17.36 -4.70 2.70
CA GLU A 281 -17.85 -5.59 3.76
C GLU A 281 -16.70 -6.30 4.48
N THR A 282 -15.69 -6.77 3.75
CA THR A 282 -14.51 -7.41 4.33
C THR A 282 -13.77 -6.43 5.25
N ILE A 283 -13.56 -5.18 4.80
CA ILE A 283 -12.89 -4.16 5.62
C ILE A 283 -13.72 -3.87 6.88
N ASP A 284 -15.05 -3.75 6.75
CA ASP A 284 -15.95 -3.52 7.88
C ASP A 284 -15.85 -4.65 8.92
N ASN A 285 -15.85 -5.90 8.48
CA ASN A 285 -15.71 -7.08 9.34
C ASN A 285 -14.39 -7.09 10.10
N PHE A 286 -13.28 -6.69 9.47
CA PHE A 286 -11.98 -6.56 10.13
C PHE A 286 -11.95 -5.44 11.18
N CYS A 287 -12.67 -4.35 10.94
CA CYS A 287 -12.66 -3.19 11.85
C CYS A 287 -13.62 -3.37 13.03
N TYR A 288 -14.70 -4.12 12.83
CA TYR A 288 -15.73 -4.40 13.83
C TYR A 288 -15.36 -5.54 14.79
N ALA A 289 -14.47 -6.47 14.37
CA ALA A 289 -14.01 -7.62 15.17
C ALA A 289 -13.05 -7.23 16.32
#